data_AF-A0A2A5H821-F1
#
_entry.id   AF-A0A2A5H821-F1
#
_cell.length_a   1.000
_cell.length_b   1.000
_cell.length_c   1.000
_cell.angle_alpha   90.00
_cell.angle_beta   90.00
_cell.angle_gamma   90.00
#
_symmetry.space_group_name_H-M   'P 1'
#
loop_
_entity.id
_entity.type
_entity.pdbx_description
1 polymer ?
#
loop_
_entity_poly.entity_id
_entity_poly.type
_entity_poly.pdbx_seq_one_letter_code
_entity_poly.pdbx_strand_id
1 'polypeptide(L)'
;MQIVFKGEVLGVVKGEFIDKETKVVTYKSTIGLQYMKQGKYGLEPVITDVKISDDQIAQGLDTHYRSLVGSTIEVEGQVREWSYNGKIGISKTLPGDGLPTVLDRSFSGIDSDIPAHIISKSKSKLPASVQKAS
;
A
#
# COMPACT_ATOMS: atom_id res chain seq x y z
N MET A 1 -8.43 -11.76 -3.04
CA MET A 1 -7.93 -11.55 -4.43
C MET A 1 -6.42 -11.45 -4.37
N GLN A 2 -5.69 -12.19 -5.20
CA GLN A 2 -4.23 -12.06 -5.32
C GLN A 2 -3.91 -10.90 -6.28
N ILE A 3 -2.91 -10.10 -5.96
CA ILE A 3 -2.47 -8.93 -6.72
C ILE A 3 -0.95 -8.88 -6.70
N VAL A 4 -0.34 -8.16 -7.64
CA VAL A 4 1.07 -7.82 -7.58
C VAL A 4 1.19 -6.34 -7.24
N PHE A 5 1.95 -6.01 -6.19
CA PHE A 5 2.30 -4.64 -5.85
C PHE A 5 3.66 -4.31 -6.44
N LYS A 6 3.70 -3.30 -7.31
CA LYS A 6 4.94 -2.78 -7.90
C LYS A 6 5.07 -1.30 -7.55
N GLY A 7 6.17 -0.92 -6.93
CA GLY A 7 6.37 0.45 -6.45
C GLY A 7 7.64 0.63 -5.63
N GLU A 8 7.94 1.88 -5.30
CA GLU A 8 9.06 2.27 -4.45
C GLU A 8 8.71 2.06 -2.97
N VAL A 9 9.63 1.47 -2.21
CA VAL A 9 9.47 1.32 -0.76
C VAL A 9 9.74 2.65 -0.07
N LEU A 10 8.71 3.25 0.52
CA LEU A 10 8.85 4.49 1.28
C LEU A 10 9.39 4.25 2.69
N GLY A 11 9.06 3.10 3.28
CA GLY A 11 9.36 2.83 4.68
C GLY A 11 8.58 1.66 5.26
N VAL A 12 8.98 1.24 6.46
CA VAL A 12 8.25 0.26 7.27
C VAL A 12 7.87 0.89 8.61
N VAL A 13 6.57 1.00 8.86
CA VAL A 13 6.02 1.54 10.11
C VAL A 13 5.61 0.38 11.01
N LYS A 14 6.05 0.42 12.26
CA LYS A 14 5.57 -0.46 13.33
C LYS A 14 4.51 0.28 14.13
N GLY A 15 3.33 -0.29 14.24
CA GLY A 15 2.24 0.23 15.06
C GLY A 15 1.85 -0.78 16.12
N GLU A 16 1.50 -0.30 17.31
CA GLU A 16 0.85 -1.10 18.34
C GLU A 16 -0.66 -1.00 18.14
N PHE A 17 -1.32 -2.15 18.10
CA PHE A 17 -2.76 -2.24 18.09
C PHE A 17 -3.20 -2.89 19.40
N ILE A 18 -3.90 -2.12 20.23
CA ILE A 18 -4.47 -2.64 21.47
C ILE A 18 -5.92 -2.99 21.20
N ASP A 19 -6.26 -4.26 21.32
CA ASP A 19 -7.65 -4.69 21.35
C ASP A 19 -8.34 -4.09 22.59
N LYS A 20 -9.39 -3.31 22.37
CA LYS A 20 -10.07 -2.58 23.45
C LYS A 20 -10.81 -3.50 24.41
N GLU A 21 -11.24 -4.68 23.94
CA GLU A 21 -12.01 -5.66 24.70
C GLU A 21 -11.08 -6.62 25.43
N THR A 22 -10.10 -7.21 24.72
CA THR A 22 -9.22 -8.22 25.30
C THR A 22 -7.97 -7.65 25.97
N LYS A 23 -7.68 -6.35 25.78
CA LYS A 23 -6.44 -5.67 26.21
C LYS A 23 -5.16 -6.29 25.65
N VAL A 24 -5.27 -7.16 24.65
CA VAL A 24 -4.13 -7.76 23.98
C VAL A 24 -3.47 -6.71 23.10
N VAL A 25 -2.16 -6.54 23.27
CA VAL A 25 -1.34 -5.71 22.39
C VAL A 25 -0.85 -6.57 21.24
N THR A 26 -1.21 -6.21 20.02
CA THR A 26 -0.72 -6.82 18.78
C THR A 26 0.16 -5.83 18.05
N TYR A 27 1.36 -6.26 17.65
CA TYR A 27 2.26 -5.44 16.85
C TYR A 27 1.94 -5.62 15.37
N LYS A 28 1.73 -4.53 14.64
CA LYS A 28 1.49 -4.58 13.19
C LYS A 28 2.61 -3.84 12.49
N SER A 29 3.26 -4.49 11.52
CA SER A 29 4.19 -3.83 10.63
C SER A 29 3.53 -3.60 9.27
N THR A 30 3.75 -2.41 8.71
CA THR A 30 3.19 -2.00 7.43
C THR A 30 4.29 -1.43 6.56
N ILE A 31 4.32 -1.85 5.30
CA ILE A 31 5.21 -1.33 4.25
C ILE A 31 4.43 -0.26 3.49
N GLY A 32 4.99 0.94 3.39
CA GLY A 32 4.48 1.97 2.50
C GLY A 32 5.09 1.80 1.11
N LEU A 33 4.25 1.61 0.10
CA LEU A 33 4.65 1.53 -1.31
C LEU A 33 4.10 2.73 -2.08
N GLN A 34 4.94 3.38 -2.87
CA GLN A 34 4.53 4.44 -3.79
C GLN A 34 4.63 3.96 -5.23
N TYR A 35 3.58 4.21 -6.01
CA TYR A 35 3.59 3.98 -7.45
C TYR A 35 2.86 5.11 -8.18
N MET A 36 3.22 5.33 -9.44
CA MET A 36 2.56 6.33 -10.27
C MET A 36 1.35 5.72 -10.96
N LYS A 37 0.21 6.39 -10.90
CA LYS A 37 -1.00 6.00 -11.61
C LYS A 37 -1.37 7.09 -12.61
N GLN A 38 -1.82 6.69 -13.80
CA GLN A 38 -2.39 7.64 -14.76
C GLN A 38 -3.70 8.23 -14.18
N GLY A 39 -3.64 9.49 -13.80
CA GLY A 39 -4.76 10.32 -13.38
C GLY A 39 -5.38 11.06 -14.56
N LYS A 40 -6.33 11.97 -14.25
CA LYS A 40 -7.00 12.80 -15.26
C LYS A 40 -6.09 13.88 -15.85
N TYR A 41 -5.09 14.32 -15.09
CA TYR A 41 -4.24 15.47 -15.42
C TYR A 41 -2.77 15.10 -15.61
N GLY A 42 -2.43 13.81 -15.58
CA GLY A 42 -1.07 13.32 -15.67
C GLY A 42 -0.84 12.13 -14.75
N LEU A 43 0.42 11.80 -14.50
CA LEU A 43 0.80 10.77 -13.53
C LEU A 43 0.68 11.31 -12.10
N GLU A 44 -0.05 10.59 -11.26
CA GLU A 44 -0.29 10.94 -9.86
C GLU A 44 0.33 9.87 -8.95
N PRO A 45 1.05 10.25 -7.89
CA PRO A 45 1.60 9.30 -6.95
C PRO A 45 0.49 8.72 -6.08
N VAL A 46 0.46 7.40 -5.94
CA VAL A 46 -0.44 6.66 -5.08
C VAL A 46 0.39 5.94 -4.03
N ILE A 47 0.05 6.17 -2.75
CA ILE A 47 0.66 5.47 -1.62
C ILE A 47 -0.27 4.35 -1.19
N THR A 48 0.31 3.19 -0.93
CA THR A 48 -0.39 2.00 -0.48
C THR A 48 0.34 1.36 0.69
N ASP A 49 -0.44 1.10 1.73
CA ASP A 49 0.00 0.37 2.91
C ASP A 49 -0.23 -1.14 2.72
N VAL A 50 0.83 -1.93 2.86
CA VAL A 50 0.78 -3.40 2.82
C VAL A 50 1.19 -3.96 4.17
N LYS A 51 0.32 -4.77 4.77
CA LYS A 51 0.55 -5.35 6.11
C LYS A 51 1.45 -6.58 6.02
N ILE A 52 2.37 -6.66 6.97
CA ILE A 52 3.19 -7.84 7.27
C ILE A 52 2.51 -8.58 8.44
N SER A 53 2.36 -9.90 8.34
CA SER A 53 1.82 -10.71 9.44
C SER A 53 2.83 -10.90 10.58
N ASP A 54 2.35 -11.25 11.77
CA ASP A 54 3.19 -11.46 12.95
C ASP A 54 4.25 -12.56 12.72
N ASP A 55 3.86 -13.65 12.04
CA ASP A 55 4.77 -14.73 11.66
C ASP A 55 5.88 -14.25 10.72
N GLN A 56 5.56 -13.38 9.76
CA GLN A 56 6.53 -12.79 8.85
C GLN A 56 7.44 -11.77 9.55
N ILE A 57 6.92 -11.04 10.54
CA ILE A 57 7.74 -10.18 11.39
C ILE A 57 8.73 -11.03 12.20
N ALA A 58 8.31 -12.16 12.76
CA ALA A 58 9.19 -13.08 13.47
C ALA A 58 10.30 -13.66 12.56
N GLN A 59 10.04 -13.77 11.26
CA GLN A 59 11.01 -14.15 10.24
C GLN A 59 11.94 -12.99 9.79
N GLY A 60 11.76 -11.78 10.34
CA GLY A 60 12.59 -10.62 10.04
C GLY A 60 12.22 -9.90 8.73
N LEU A 61 11.04 -10.16 8.17
CA LEU A 61 10.62 -9.58 6.90
C LEU A 61 10.51 -8.05 6.98
N ASP A 62 10.07 -7.50 8.11
CA ASP A 62 10.03 -6.08 8.36
C ASP A 62 11.41 -5.40 8.24
N THR A 63 12.45 -6.09 8.70
CA THR A 63 13.84 -5.64 8.66
C THR A 63 14.38 -5.74 7.24
N HIS A 64 14.02 -6.81 6.52
CA HIS A 64 14.34 -6.94 5.10
C HIS A 64 13.78 -5.76 4.30
N TYR A 65 12.49 -5.44 4.45
CA TYR A 65 11.87 -4.30 3.76
C TYR A 65 12.46 -2.94 4.16
N ARG A 66 12.89 -2.75 5.41
CA ARG A 66 13.60 -1.52 5.82
C ARG A 66 14.91 -1.32 5.05
N SER A 67 15.60 -2.39 4.69
CA SER A 67 16.82 -2.31 3.88
C SER A 67 16.57 -1.94 2.41
N LEU A 68 15.30 -2.01 1.97
CA LEU A 68 14.87 -1.74 0.61
C LEU A 68 14.25 -0.35 0.44
N VAL A 69 14.23 0.50 1.47
CA VAL A 69 13.71 1.87 1.37
C VAL A 69 14.40 2.64 0.23
N GLY A 70 13.61 3.28 -0.61
CA GLY A 70 14.04 3.95 -1.84
C GLY A 70 14.25 3.03 -3.04
N SER A 71 14.11 1.71 -2.88
CA SER A 71 14.20 0.75 -3.99
C SER A 71 12.82 0.50 -4.61
N THR A 72 12.78 0.34 -5.93
CA THR A 72 11.59 -0.14 -6.63
C THR A 72 11.54 -1.65 -6.55
N ILE A 73 10.43 -2.16 -6.06
CA ILE A 73 10.20 -3.59 -5.87
C ILE A 73 8.93 -4.04 -6.58
N GLU A 74 8.84 -5.35 -6.75
CA GLU A 74 7.63 -6.07 -7.07
C GLU A 74 7.41 -7.13 -6.00
N VAL A 75 6.20 -7.23 -5.45
CA VAL A 75 5.85 -8.28 -4.51
C VAL A 75 4.42 -8.74 -4.69
N GLU A 76 4.21 -10.05 -4.54
CA GLU A 76 2.86 -10.60 -4.47
C GLU A 76 2.11 -10.13 -3.23
N GLY A 77 0.82 -9.91 -3.39
CA GLY A 77 -0.06 -9.34 -2.40
C GLY A 77 -1.40 -10.05 -2.38
N GLN A 78 -2.10 -9.92 -1.26
CA GLN A 78 -3.50 -10.28 -1.14
C GLN A 78 -4.32 -9.05 -0.75
N VAL A 79 -5.41 -8.85 -1.47
CA VAL A 79 -6.46 -7.91 -1.13
C VAL A 79 -7.62 -8.69 -0.53
N ARG A 80 -8.00 -8.34 0.70
CA ARG A 80 -9.16 -8.90 1.41
C ARG A 80 -10.10 -7.80 1.85
N GLU A 81 -11.37 -7.95 1.50
CA GLU A 81 -12.45 -7.14 2.04
C GLU A 81 -12.76 -7.59 3.48
N TRP A 82 -13.03 -6.64 4.35
CA TRP A 82 -13.52 -6.90 5.70
C TRP A 82 -14.76 -6.04 5.95
N SER A 83 -15.68 -6.58 6.75
CA SER A 83 -16.87 -5.85 7.20
C SER A 83 -16.95 -5.92 8.71
N TYR A 84 -17.12 -4.77 9.36
CA TYR A 84 -17.33 -4.66 10.80
C TYR A 84 -18.24 -3.49 11.12
N ASN A 85 -19.29 -3.72 11.92
CA ASN A 85 -20.29 -2.72 12.32
C ASN A 85 -20.82 -1.88 11.14
N GLY A 86 -21.16 -2.53 10.03
CA GLY A 86 -21.70 -1.87 8.83
C GLY A 86 -20.68 -1.08 8.00
N LYS A 87 -19.40 -1.09 8.38
CA LYS A 87 -18.31 -0.51 7.58
C LYS A 87 -17.61 -1.60 6.79
N ILE A 88 -17.47 -1.37 5.48
CA ILE A 88 -16.67 -2.19 4.59
C ILE A 88 -15.31 -1.53 4.42
N GLY A 89 -14.24 -2.31 4.52
CA GLY A 89 -12.88 -1.86 4.26
C GLY A 89 -12.10 -2.88 3.45
N ILE A 90 -10.98 -2.42 2.90
CA ILE A 90 -10.07 -3.24 2.12
C ILE A 90 -8.75 -3.31 2.90
N SER A 91 -8.22 -4.53 3.02
CA SER A 91 -6.90 -4.78 3.59
C SER A 91 -5.99 -5.38 2.53
N LYS A 92 -4.73 -4.94 2.55
CA LYS A 92 -3.65 -5.43 1.69
C LYS A 92 -2.62 -6.12 2.58
N THR A 93 -2.27 -7.36 2.28
CA THR A 93 -1.38 -8.20 3.09
C THR A 93 -0.40 -8.96 2.20
N LEU A 94 0.76 -9.34 2.72
CA LEU A 94 1.67 -10.25 2.02
C LEU A 94 1.25 -11.71 2.18
N PRO A 95 1.19 -12.53 1.11
CA PRO A 95 1.05 -13.98 1.21
C PRO A 95 2.40 -14.67 1.42
N GLY A 96 2.37 -15.90 1.93
CA GLY A 96 3.55 -16.78 1.95
C GLY A 96 4.76 -16.17 2.67
N ASP A 97 5.92 -16.24 2.03
CA ASP A 97 7.18 -15.64 2.51
C ASP A 97 7.20 -14.11 2.38
N GLY A 98 6.33 -13.54 1.53
CA GLY A 98 6.22 -12.10 1.31
C GLY A 98 7.50 -11.46 0.78
N LEU A 99 8.37 -12.23 0.12
CA LEU A 99 9.66 -11.71 -0.36
C LEU A 99 9.49 -10.90 -1.65
N PRO A 100 10.07 -9.69 -1.73
CA PRO A 100 10.01 -8.88 -2.93
C PRO A 100 11.09 -9.27 -3.95
N THR A 101 10.79 -9.07 -5.23
CA THR A 101 11.79 -8.95 -6.29
C THR A 101 12.19 -7.48 -6.41
N VAL A 102 13.48 -7.19 -6.29
CA VAL A 102 13.98 -5.82 -6.51
C VAL A 102 14.12 -5.58 -8.01
N LEU A 103 13.42 -4.58 -8.52
CA LEU A 103 13.35 -4.31 -9.97
C LEU A 103 14.43 -3.34 -10.45
N ASP A 104 14.78 -2.34 -9.64
CA ASP A 104 15.92 -1.48 -9.90
C ASP A 104 16.21 -0.60 -8.66
N ARG A 105 17.48 -0.24 -8.44
CA ARG A 105 17.83 0.86 -7.50
C ARG A 105 17.70 2.25 -8.14
N SER A 106 17.19 2.29 -9.36
CA SER A 106 17.12 3.46 -10.21
C SER A 106 16.00 3.29 -11.27
N PHE A 107 14.72 3.51 -10.94
CA PHE A 107 13.70 3.59 -12.01
C PHE A 107 12.54 4.55 -11.72
N SER A 108 12.36 5.49 -12.66
CA SER A 108 11.19 6.33 -12.88
C SER A 108 10.05 5.49 -13.49
N GLY A 109 9.17 4.93 -12.65
CA GLY A 109 8.12 4.00 -13.08
C GLY A 109 6.88 4.69 -13.69
N ILE A 110 6.54 4.32 -14.93
CA ILE A 110 5.22 4.47 -15.54
C ILE A 110 4.68 3.04 -15.70
N ASP A 111 3.49 2.73 -15.18
CA ASP A 111 2.80 1.46 -15.45
C ASP A 111 1.40 1.72 -16.01
N SER A 112 1.11 1.10 -17.15
CA SER A 112 -0.05 1.36 -18.03
C SER A 112 -1.22 0.38 -17.89
N ASP A 113 -1.20 -0.56 -16.93
CA ASP A 113 -2.11 -1.72 -16.99
C ASP A 113 -3.01 -1.91 -15.75
N ILE A 114 -3.83 -0.90 -15.42
CA ILE A 114 -5.00 -1.11 -14.54
C ILE A 114 -6.29 -0.89 -15.35
N PRO A 115 -7.09 -1.95 -15.60
CA PRO A 115 -8.34 -1.86 -16.35
C PRO A 115 -9.35 -0.86 -15.74
N ALA A 116 -9.86 0.04 -16.57
CA ALA A 116 -10.68 1.19 -16.19
C ALA A 116 -12.09 0.87 -15.62
N HIS A 117 -12.49 -0.40 -15.51
CA HIS A 117 -13.89 -0.78 -15.25
C HIS A 117 -14.29 -0.84 -13.76
N ILE A 118 -13.37 -0.61 -12.81
CA ILE A 118 -13.68 -0.70 -11.36
C ILE A 118 -14.08 0.65 -10.73
N ILE A 119 -13.98 1.79 -11.43
CA ILE A 119 -14.29 3.11 -10.83
C ILE A 119 -15.67 3.60 -11.27
N SER A 120 -16.72 2.95 -10.75
CA SER A 120 -18.09 3.46 -10.83
C SER A 120 -18.38 4.39 -9.65
N LYS A 121 -18.71 5.64 -10.00
CA LYS A 121 -19.47 6.63 -9.23
C LYS A 121 -18.89 7.06 -7.88
N SER A 122 -18.15 8.16 -7.93
CA SER A 122 -18.39 9.30 -7.01
C SER A 122 -17.92 10.59 -7.68
N LYS A 123 -18.88 11.34 -8.24
CA LYS A 123 -18.67 12.76 -8.58
C LYS A 123 -18.61 13.52 -7.26
N SER A 124 -17.51 14.21 -6.99
CA SER A 124 -17.52 15.35 -6.08
C SER A 124 -16.79 16.50 -6.73
N LYS A 125 -17.50 17.60 -6.92
CA LYS A 125 -16.98 18.89 -7.36
C LYS A 125 -16.13 19.46 -6.21
N LEU A 126 -14.87 19.81 -6.48
CA LEU A 126 -14.10 20.67 -5.59
C LEU A 126 -14.30 22.15 -5.98
N PRO A 127 -14.41 23.06 -5.00
CA PRO A 127 -14.76 24.46 -5.23
C PRO A 127 -13.57 25.30 -5.70
N ALA A 128 -13.90 26.36 -6.45
CA ALA A 128 -12.98 27.33 -7.01
C ALA A 128 -12.48 28.31 -5.94
N SER A 129 -11.38 27.99 -5.26
CA SER A 129 -10.70 28.95 -4.38
C SER A 129 -9.18 28.86 -4.39
N VAL A 130 -8.58 28.16 -5.36
CA VAL A 130 -7.11 28.17 -5.55
C VAL A 130 -6.78 28.64 -6.97
N GLN A 131 -7.06 29.91 -7.24
CA GLN A 131 -6.47 30.66 -8.34
C GLN A 131 -6.01 32.02 -7.79
N LYS A 132 -4.70 32.13 -7.53
CA LYS A 132 -3.82 33.29 -7.78
C LYS A 132 -2.70 33.37 -6.74
N ALA A 133 -1.49 33.04 -7.18
CA ALA A 133 -0.27 33.76 -6.81
C ALA A 133 0.85 33.36 -7.78
N SER A 134 0.97 34.13 -8.87
CA SER A 134 2.21 34.64 -9.50
C SER A 134 1.91 35.05 -10.93
#